data_AF-A0A0C3NRU2-F1
#
_entry.id   AF-A0A0C3NRU2-F1
#
_cell.length_a   1.000
_cell.length_b   1.000
_cell.length_c   1.000
_cell.angle_alpha   90.00
_cell.angle_beta   90.00
_cell.angle_gamma   90.00
#
_symmetry.space_group_name_H-M   'P 1'
#
loop_
_entity.id
_entity.type
_entity.pdbx_description
1 polymer ?
#
loop_
_entity_poly.entity_id
_entity_poly.type
_entity_poly.pdbx_seq_one_letter_code
_entity_poly.pdbx_strand_id
1 'polypeptide(L)'
;MAKKALCIGVSYQGTEWSLKSTFRDVDRFRSLLVDRFGYADEDITVMKDDGGEDEPTRDNMLQAMENLAQSASKGDHLVFYFAGHGEQEQERPGKHDEKDGMDEAICPSDYRPGDDESHILDDTIRATLVGIAVNNGAHLVVIFDCCHSGTAADLDNPSYKWVGPSGRKKAFRFGPASDPDSKAVSWAACQDPQVTLGGPDSGLFTKALASVFQEMDSSATHGVVLDQVRDRMTADLVDHIEAKGLGENERAEIMQHFESKCHPQVQFLLDDASLMSTLSVEETFVDTF
;
A
#
# COMPACT_ATOMS: atom_id res chain seq x y z
N MET A 1 -23.44 4.39 -1.69
CA MET A 1 -22.13 3.74 -1.63
C MET A 1 -21.42 4.28 -0.42
N ALA A 2 -20.89 3.39 0.41
CA ALA A 2 -20.12 3.75 1.58
C ALA A 2 -18.65 3.97 1.19
N LYS A 3 -17.96 4.77 1.99
CA LYS A 3 -16.53 5.02 1.90
C LYS A 3 -15.91 4.61 3.22
N LYS A 4 -15.07 3.58 3.24
CA LYS A 4 -14.47 3.05 4.47
C LYS A 4 -12.98 2.87 4.29
N ALA A 5 -12.22 3.11 5.34
CA ALA A 5 -10.79 2.96 5.28
C ALA A 5 -10.21 2.26 6.50
N LEU A 6 -9.06 1.62 6.29
CA LEU A 6 -8.19 1.10 7.34
C LEU A 6 -6.80 1.70 7.12
N CYS A 7 -6.33 2.50 8.08
CA CYS A 7 -5.01 3.12 8.05
C CYS A 7 -4.16 2.59 9.20
N ILE A 8 -3.06 1.91 8.87
CA ILE A 8 -2.19 1.23 9.83
C ILE A 8 -0.80 1.85 9.77
N GLY A 9 -0.27 2.22 10.93
CA GLY A 9 1.09 2.74 11.07
C GLY A 9 1.83 1.98 12.15
N VAL A 10 2.93 1.34 11.81
CA VAL A 10 3.76 0.60 12.77
C VAL A 10 5.10 1.30 12.93
N SER A 11 5.45 1.67 14.15
CA SER A 11 6.65 2.45 14.48
C SER A 11 7.74 1.62 15.14
N TYR A 12 7.41 0.42 15.62
CA TYR A 12 8.32 -0.53 16.28
C TYR A 12 9.06 0.13 17.45
N GLN A 13 8.35 0.93 18.24
CA GLN A 13 8.94 1.72 19.32
C GLN A 13 9.69 0.83 20.32
N GLY A 14 10.89 1.28 20.71
CA GLY A 14 11.75 0.55 21.65
C GLY A 14 12.58 -0.58 21.01
N THR A 15 12.49 -0.78 19.71
CA THR A 15 13.36 -1.70 18.94
C THR A 15 14.48 -0.93 18.22
N GLU A 16 15.51 -1.65 17.74
CA GLU A 16 16.60 -1.06 16.96
C GLU A 16 16.19 -0.67 15.53
N TRP A 17 15.03 -1.14 15.07
CA TRP A 17 14.44 -0.87 13.75
C TRP A 17 13.30 0.17 13.82
N SER A 18 13.21 0.97 14.90
CA SER A 18 12.11 1.94 15.05
C SER A 18 11.99 2.93 13.88
N LEU A 19 10.76 3.17 13.41
CA LEU A 19 10.41 4.17 12.42
C LEU A 19 9.76 5.38 13.08
N LYS A 20 10.17 6.59 12.70
CA LYS A 20 9.80 7.83 13.41
C LYS A 20 8.57 8.54 12.85
N SER A 21 8.16 8.19 11.63
CA SER A 21 7.20 8.97 10.86
C SER A 21 5.87 8.28 10.62
N THR A 22 5.77 6.96 10.79
CA THR A 22 4.61 6.16 10.35
C THR A 22 3.29 6.63 10.95
N PHE A 23 3.29 7.09 12.20
CA PHE A 23 2.09 7.67 12.82
C PHE A 23 1.63 8.96 12.14
N ARG A 24 2.57 9.82 11.76
CA ARG A 24 2.27 11.08 11.04
C ARG A 24 1.88 10.82 9.61
N ASP A 25 2.45 9.78 9.00
CA ASP A 25 2.09 9.31 7.67
C ASP A 25 0.61 8.83 7.66
N VAL A 26 0.20 8.05 8.66
CA VAL A 26 -1.21 7.70 8.91
C VAL A 26 -2.10 8.92 9.10
N ASP A 27 -1.70 9.87 9.95
CA ASP A 27 -2.52 11.08 10.20
C ASP A 27 -2.67 11.94 8.94
N ARG A 28 -1.60 12.05 8.15
CA ARG A 28 -1.63 12.75 6.86
C ARG A 28 -2.57 12.06 5.88
N PHE A 29 -2.47 10.75 5.77
CA PHE A 29 -3.29 9.99 4.83
C PHE A 29 -4.76 9.98 5.24
N ARG A 30 -5.07 9.85 6.54
CA ARG A 30 -6.43 10.03 7.09
C ARG A 30 -6.99 11.42 6.76
N SER A 31 -6.20 12.48 6.97
CA SER A 31 -6.63 13.85 6.65
C SER A 31 -6.94 14.00 5.16
N LEU A 32 -6.12 13.42 4.28
CA LEU A 32 -6.37 13.40 2.85
C LEU A 32 -7.69 12.68 2.50
N LEU A 33 -7.97 11.52 3.10
CA LEU A 33 -9.22 10.79 2.89
C LEU A 33 -10.44 11.63 3.28
N VAL A 34 -10.38 12.33 4.41
CA VAL A 34 -11.47 13.19 4.89
C VAL A 34 -11.60 14.44 4.03
N ASP A 35 -10.52 15.20 3.89
CA ASP A 35 -10.55 16.55 3.31
C ASP A 35 -10.68 16.54 1.78
N ARG A 36 -10.06 15.57 1.10
CA ARG A 36 -10.02 15.50 -0.36
C ARG A 36 -11.01 14.51 -0.95
N PHE A 37 -11.16 13.35 -0.33
CA PHE A 37 -12.01 12.26 -0.85
C PHE A 37 -13.33 12.10 -0.10
N GLY A 38 -13.58 12.91 0.95
CA GLY A 38 -14.87 12.96 1.64
C GLY A 38 -15.25 11.65 2.33
N TYR A 39 -14.27 10.93 2.89
CA TYR A 39 -14.52 9.83 3.81
C TYR A 39 -15.01 10.40 5.14
N ALA A 40 -16.03 9.79 5.75
CA ALA A 40 -16.43 10.17 7.09
C ALA A 40 -15.36 9.68 8.07
N ASP A 41 -14.98 10.53 9.02
CA ASP A 41 -13.93 10.20 9.99
C ASP A 41 -14.26 8.94 10.82
N GLU A 42 -15.54 8.71 11.11
CA GLU A 42 -16.07 7.53 11.80
C GLU A 42 -16.02 6.24 10.97
N ASP A 43 -15.86 6.34 9.65
CA ASP A 43 -15.69 5.21 8.73
C ASP A 43 -14.20 4.90 8.44
N ILE A 44 -13.27 5.58 9.13
CA ILE A 44 -11.83 5.35 9.03
C ILE A 44 -11.32 4.69 10.31
N THR A 45 -10.98 3.41 10.22
CA THR A 45 -10.30 2.68 11.29
C THR A 45 -8.81 3.01 11.26
N VAL A 46 -8.23 3.36 12.41
CA VAL A 46 -6.80 3.66 12.56
C VAL A 46 -6.17 2.69 13.56
N MET A 47 -5.01 2.13 13.21
CA MET A 47 -4.22 1.28 14.10
C MET A 47 -2.78 1.80 14.21
N LYS A 48 -2.27 1.95 15.44
CA LYS A 48 -0.93 2.44 15.74
C LYS A 48 -0.37 1.71 16.96
N ASP A 49 0.93 1.43 16.95
CA ASP A 49 1.64 0.82 18.09
C ASP A 49 2.09 1.87 19.12
N ASP A 50 1.14 2.71 19.56
CA ASP A 50 1.37 3.81 20.50
C ASP A 50 1.02 3.46 21.97
N GLY A 51 0.80 2.17 22.26
CA GLY A 51 0.39 1.66 23.56
C GLY A 51 -1.12 1.74 23.82
N GLY A 52 -1.91 2.04 22.78
CA GLY A 52 -3.38 2.07 22.81
C GLY A 52 -4.05 0.70 22.73
N GLU A 53 -5.37 0.70 22.51
CA GLU A 53 -6.17 -0.53 22.35
C GLU A 53 -6.05 -1.12 20.93
N ASP A 54 -5.81 -0.28 19.92
CA ASP A 54 -5.76 -0.63 18.49
C ASP A 54 -4.33 -0.97 18.02
N GLU A 55 -3.62 -1.77 18.81
CA GLU A 55 -2.26 -2.22 18.51
C GLU A 55 -2.25 -3.06 17.22
N PRO A 56 -1.40 -2.71 16.22
CA PRO A 56 -1.31 -3.39 14.93
C PRO A 56 -0.49 -4.68 15.03
N THR A 57 -0.91 -5.58 15.92
CA THR A 57 -0.42 -6.96 15.95
C THR A 57 -0.91 -7.72 14.72
N ARG A 58 -0.24 -8.82 14.37
CA ARG A 58 -0.58 -9.62 13.21
C ARG A 58 -2.07 -10.00 13.17
N ASP A 59 -2.57 -10.54 14.29
CA ASP A 59 -3.95 -11.00 14.40
C ASP A 59 -4.94 -9.83 14.30
N ASN A 60 -4.64 -8.69 14.94
CA ASN A 60 -5.50 -7.51 14.86
C ASN A 60 -5.55 -6.91 13.45
N MET A 61 -4.40 -6.84 12.77
CA MET A 61 -4.32 -6.34 11.39
C MET A 61 -5.13 -7.23 10.44
N LEU A 62 -4.99 -8.55 10.54
CA LEU A 62 -5.77 -9.50 9.72
C LEU A 62 -7.27 -9.38 9.99
N GLN A 63 -7.66 -9.28 11.27
CA GLN A 63 -9.06 -9.09 11.64
C GLN A 63 -9.62 -7.77 11.10
N ALA A 64 -8.85 -6.68 11.15
CA ALA A 64 -9.25 -5.39 10.64
C ALA A 64 -9.38 -5.39 9.10
N MET A 65 -8.44 -6.02 8.39
CA MET A 65 -8.53 -6.23 6.93
C MET A 65 -9.77 -7.01 6.55
N GLU A 66 -10.03 -8.13 7.25
CA GLU A 66 -11.20 -8.95 7.00
C GLU A 66 -12.49 -8.18 7.29
N ASN A 67 -12.56 -7.43 8.40
CA ASN A 67 -13.71 -6.60 8.74
C ASN A 67 -13.98 -5.54 7.68
N LEU A 68 -12.94 -4.83 7.20
CA LEU A 68 -13.06 -3.84 6.14
C LEU A 68 -13.68 -4.49 4.89
N ALA A 69 -13.10 -5.61 4.43
CA ALA A 69 -13.52 -6.31 3.23
C ALA A 69 -14.90 -6.97 3.32
N GLN A 70 -15.24 -7.57 4.46
CA GLN A 70 -16.55 -8.18 4.70
C GLN A 70 -17.66 -7.15 4.83
N SER A 71 -17.34 -5.93 5.26
CA SER A 71 -18.30 -4.83 5.35
C SER A 71 -18.67 -4.22 3.99
N ALA A 72 -18.00 -4.67 2.92
CA ALA A 72 -18.15 -4.15 1.56
C ALA A 72 -19.48 -4.56 0.93
N SER A 73 -20.12 -3.61 0.25
CA SER A 73 -21.23 -3.85 -0.66
C SER A 73 -20.87 -3.38 -2.08
N LYS A 74 -21.67 -3.80 -3.06
CA LYS A 74 -21.48 -3.41 -4.46
C LYS A 74 -21.42 -1.88 -4.60
N GLY A 75 -20.35 -1.39 -5.23
CA GLY A 75 -20.05 0.02 -5.48
C GLY A 75 -19.43 0.77 -4.30
N ASP A 76 -19.22 0.14 -3.13
CA ASP A 76 -18.52 0.80 -2.03
C ASP A 76 -17.05 1.08 -2.39
N HIS A 77 -16.47 2.14 -1.82
CA HIS A 77 -15.06 2.47 -1.98
C HIS A 77 -14.32 2.19 -0.69
N LEU A 78 -13.36 1.28 -0.78
CA LEU A 78 -12.53 0.86 0.35
C LEU A 78 -11.10 1.35 0.15
N VAL A 79 -10.48 1.76 1.24
CA VAL A 79 -9.05 2.11 1.25
C VAL A 79 -8.33 1.33 2.33
N PHE A 80 -7.21 0.71 1.97
CA PHE A 80 -6.24 0.17 2.91
C PHE A 80 -4.93 0.94 2.76
N TYR A 81 -4.42 1.46 3.86
CA TYR A 81 -3.15 2.18 3.90
C TYR A 81 -2.26 1.57 4.98
N PHE A 82 -1.03 1.22 4.62
CA PHE A 82 -0.03 0.70 5.54
C PHE A 82 1.27 1.51 5.44
N ALA A 83 1.81 1.93 6.58
CA ALA A 83 3.14 2.50 6.71
C ALA A 83 3.94 1.76 7.79
N GLY A 84 5.09 1.21 7.43
CA GLY A 84 5.86 0.34 8.31
C GLY A 84 7.05 -0.32 7.61
N HIS A 85 7.58 -1.39 8.20
CA HIS A 85 8.53 -2.27 7.53
C HIS A 85 7.83 -3.23 6.60
N GLY A 86 8.50 -3.52 5.50
CA GLY A 86 8.19 -4.62 4.61
C GLY A 86 9.43 -5.51 4.46
N GLU A 87 9.19 -6.79 4.23
CA GLU A 87 10.23 -7.81 4.04
C GLU A 87 9.94 -8.65 2.80
N GLN A 88 10.93 -9.44 2.40
CA GLN A 88 10.78 -10.48 1.38
C GLN A 88 11.22 -11.81 1.97
N GLU A 89 10.44 -12.86 1.72
CA GLU A 89 10.80 -14.23 2.03
C GLU A 89 10.96 -15.06 0.76
N GLN A 90 11.76 -16.11 0.79
CA GLN A 90 11.91 -16.97 -0.38
C GLN A 90 10.64 -17.80 -0.58
N GLU A 91 10.09 -17.79 -1.81
CA GLU A 91 8.93 -18.62 -2.15
C GLU A 91 9.15 -20.08 -1.72
N ARG A 92 8.11 -20.70 -1.17
CA ARG A 92 8.17 -22.13 -0.78
C ARG A 92 8.50 -23.00 -1.99
N PRO A 93 9.30 -24.07 -1.85
CA PRO A 93 9.65 -24.93 -2.98
C PRO A 93 8.44 -25.44 -3.78
N GLY A 94 8.37 -25.07 -5.07
CA GLY A 94 7.28 -25.44 -5.98
C GLY A 94 6.13 -24.42 -6.07
N LYS A 95 6.22 -23.31 -5.32
CA LYS A 95 5.53 -22.03 -5.57
C LYS A 95 6.36 -21.24 -6.61
N HIS A 96 5.70 -20.61 -7.57
CA HIS A 96 6.29 -19.95 -8.75
C HIS A 96 5.33 -18.90 -9.29
N ASP A 97 4.73 -18.12 -8.41
CA ASP A 97 3.80 -17.05 -8.76
C ASP A 97 4.50 -15.70 -8.83
N GLU A 98 5.58 -15.52 -8.06
CA GLU A 98 6.36 -14.30 -8.09
C GLU A 98 7.50 -14.33 -9.10
N LYS A 99 7.73 -13.19 -9.76
CA LYS A 99 8.67 -13.08 -10.89
C LYS A 99 10.13 -13.17 -10.45
N ASP A 100 10.43 -12.73 -9.23
CA ASP A 100 11.76 -12.80 -8.63
C ASP A 100 11.95 -14.01 -7.69
N GLY A 101 10.87 -14.75 -7.42
CA GLY A 101 10.86 -15.94 -6.56
C GLY A 101 10.88 -15.61 -5.07
N MET A 102 10.42 -14.42 -4.69
CA MET A 102 10.29 -13.95 -3.32
C MET A 102 8.83 -13.58 -3.05
N ASP A 103 8.32 -13.87 -1.85
CA ASP A 103 7.02 -13.40 -1.37
C ASP A 103 7.21 -12.09 -0.59
N GLU A 104 6.37 -11.10 -0.84
CA GLU A 104 6.39 -9.81 -0.17
C GLU A 104 5.59 -9.87 1.13
N ALA A 105 6.06 -9.15 2.16
CA ALA A 105 5.42 -9.16 3.46
C ALA A 105 5.38 -7.76 4.10
N ILE A 106 4.31 -7.50 4.87
CA ILE A 106 4.28 -6.38 5.81
C ILE A 106 4.54 -6.88 7.24
N CYS A 107 5.23 -6.08 8.04
CA CYS A 107 5.63 -6.44 9.41
C CYS A 107 4.68 -5.80 10.46
N PRO A 108 3.90 -6.59 11.21
CA PRO A 108 3.09 -6.11 12.34
C PRO A 108 3.93 -5.64 13.54
N SER A 109 3.31 -5.05 14.56
CA SER A 109 4.03 -4.56 15.76
C SER A 109 4.65 -5.69 16.60
N ASP A 110 4.10 -6.90 16.52
CA ASP A 110 4.60 -8.12 17.16
C ASP A 110 5.47 -8.98 16.22
N TYR A 111 5.92 -8.42 15.10
CA TYR A 111 6.84 -9.06 14.17
C TYR A 111 8.12 -9.54 14.88
N ARG A 112 8.56 -10.74 14.54
CA ARG A 112 9.77 -11.38 15.06
C ARG A 112 10.67 -11.80 13.89
N PRO A 113 11.82 -11.15 13.68
CA PRO A 113 12.75 -11.53 12.62
C PRO A 113 13.11 -13.02 12.65
N GLY A 114 12.92 -13.69 11.51
CA GLY A 114 13.17 -15.14 11.34
C GLY A 114 12.04 -16.05 11.86
N ASP A 115 10.88 -15.50 12.19
CA ASP A 115 9.64 -16.25 12.44
C ASP A 115 8.66 -16.01 11.27
N ASP A 116 8.62 -16.97 10.35
CA ASP A 116 7.82 -16.92 9.12
C ASP A 116 6.30 -16.78 9.37
N GLU A 117 5.84 -16.92 10.63
CA GLU A 117 4.43 -16.77 10.98
C GLU A 117 4.13 -15.39 11.61
N SER A 118 5.13 -14.53 11.78
CA SER A 118 5.00 -13.23 12.46
C SER A 118 4.79 -12.04 11.52
N HIS A 119 5.05 -12.20 10.22
CA HIS A 119 4.73 -11.21 9.19
C HIS A 119 3.39 -11.56 8.50
N ILE A 120 2.92 -10.69 7.61
CA ILE A 120 1.74 -10.94 6.76
C ILE A 120 2.17 -10.90 5.31
N LEU A 121 2.14 -12.07 4.65
CA LEU A 121 2.44 -12.22 3.23
C LEU A 121 1.37 -11.54 2.35
N ASP A 122 1.79 -11.04 1.20
CA ASP A 122 1.00 -10.59 0.06
C ASP A 122 -0.19 -11.51 -0.29
N ASP A 123 0.03 -12.81 -0.28
CA ASP A 123 -0.93 -13.88 -0.45
C ASP A 123 -2.06 -13.76 0.58
N THR A 124 -1.68 -13.50 1.83
CA THR A 124 -2.63 -13.36 2.93
C THR A 124 -3.40 -12.04 2.82
N ILE A 125 -2.73 -10.96 2.43
CA ILE A 125 -3.37 -9.67 2.14
C ILE A 125 -4.40 -9.84 1.02
N ARG A 126 -4.00 -10.46 -0.08
CA ARG A 126 -4.87 -10.68 -1.22
C ARG A 126 -6.09 -11.51 -0.88
N ALA A 127 -5.92 -12.59 -0.12
CA ALA A 127 -7.02 -13.45 0.27
C ALA A 127 -7.98 -12.80 1.29
N THR A 128 -7.45 -12.03 2.23
CA THR A 128 -8.18 -11.47 3.37
C THR A 128 -8.83 -10.12 3.05
N LEU A 129 -8.25 -9.37 2.12
CA LEU A 129 -8.70 -8.03 1.74
C LEU A 129 -9.18 -7.98 0.29
N VAL A 130 -8.28 -8.10 -0.68
CA VAL A 130 -8.56 -7.84 -2.11
C VAL A 130 -9.65 -8.77 -2.64
N GLY A 131 -9.49 -10.08 -2.44
CA GLY A 131 -10.39 -11.09 -2.96
C GLY A 131 -11.79 -10.99 -2.37
N ILE A 132 -11.93 -10.62 -1.10
CA ILE A 132 -13.23 -10.46 -0.45
C ILE A 132 -13.90 -9.16 -0.94
N ALA A 133 -13.19 -8.03 -0.93
CA ALA A 133 -13.71 -6.74 -1.35
C ALA A 133 -14.23 -6.76 -2.79
N VAL A 134 -13.42 -7.27 -3.73
CA VAL A 134 -13.78 -7.34 -5.16
C VAL A 134 -14.94 -8.31 -5.41
N ASN A 135 -15.00 -9.45 -4.71
CA ASN A 135 -16.12 -10.38 -4.84
C ASN A 135 -17.44 -9.82 -4.30
N ASN A 136 -17.37 -8.90 -3.34
CA ASN A 136 -18.53 -8.16 -2.85
C ASN A 136 -18.93 -6.98 -3.74
N GLY A 137 -18.19 -6.74 -4.83
CA GLY A 137 -18.48 -5.70 -5.81
C GLY A 137 -17.96 -4.31 -5.43
N ALA A 138 -17.04 -4.20 -4.48
CA ALA A 138 -16.46 -2.92 -4.08
C ALA A 138 -15.27 -2.52 -4.95
N HIS A 139 -14.96 -1.23 -4.93
CA HIS A 139 -13.70 -0.66 -5.38
C HIS A 139 -12.73 -0.64 -4.19
N LEU A 140 -11.46 -0.96 -4.44
CA LEU A 140 -10.43 -1.04 -3.42
C LEU A 140 -9.17 -0.30 -3.87
N VAL A 141 -8.69 0.63 -3.05
CA VAL A 141 -7.34 1.17 -3.17
C VAL A 141 -6.50 0.64 -2.01
N VAL A 142 -5.39 -0.01 -2.31
CA VAL A 142 -4.39 -0.42 -1.31
C VAL A 142 -3.12 0.39 -1.50
N ILE A 143 -2.52 0.84 -0.41
CA ILE A 143 -1.36 1.71 -0.43
C ILE A 143 -0.34 1.21 0.59
N PHE A 144 0.88 1.00 0.12
CA PHE A 144 2.00 0.50 0.92
C PHE A 144 3.14 1.51 0.91
N ASP A 145 3.42 2.11 2.08
CA ASP A 145 4.64 2.86 2.35
C ASP A 145 5.60 2.01 3.20
N CYS A 146 6.19 1.02 2.55
CA CYS A 146 7.17 0.11 3.12
C CYS A 146 8.16 -0.37 2.04
N CYS A 147 9.29 -0.95 2.43
CA CYS A 147 10.21 -1.60 1.49
C CYS A 147 9.54 -2.80 0.81
N HIS A 148 10.06 -3.20 -0.35
CA HIS A 148 9.61 -4.40 -1.06
C HIS A 148 8.10 -4.45 -1.32
N SER A 149 7.48 -3.30 -1.57
CA SER A 149 6.03 -3.16 -1.53
C SER A 149 5.33 -3.34 -2.87
N GLY A 150 6.08 -3.59 -3.94
CA GLY A 150 5.58 -3.41 -5.30
C GLY A 150 4.42 -4.35 -5.63
N THR A 151 4.56 -5.63 -5.31
CA THR A 151 3.59 -6.72 -5.48
C THR A 151 2.88 -7.07 -4.18
N ALA A 152 2.96 -6.26 -3.11
CA ALA A 152 2.43 -6.57 -1.77
C ALA A 152 0.91 -6.84 -1.66
N ALA A 153 0.17 -6.88 -2.78
CA ALA A 153 -1.22 -7.30 -2.90
C ALA A 153 -1.51 -8.25 -4.09
N ASP A 154 -0.47 -8.76 -4.77
CA ASP A 154 -0.44 -9.62 -5.97
C ASP A 154 -1.41 -9.24 -7.09
N LEU A 155 -1.70 -7.97 -7.34
CA LEU A 155 -2.84 -7.64 -8.22
C LEU A 155 -2.68 -8.16 -9.66
N ASP A 156 -1.46 -8.47 -10.10
CA ASP A 156 -1.10 -8.90 -11.45
C ASP A 156 -1.28 -10.40 -11.72
N ASN A 157 -1.47 -11.25 -10.70
CA ASN A 157 -1.64 -12.70 -10.90
C ASN A 157 -3.12 -13.10 -11.17
N PRO A 158 -3.52 -13.41 -12.42
CA PRO A 158 -4.91 -13.76 -12.76
C PRO A 158 -5.31 -15.17 -12.32
N SER A 159 -4.33 -16.01 -11.94
CA SER A 159 -4.52 -17.41 -11.56
C SER A 159 -4.42 -17.65 -10.06
N TYR A 160 -4.50 -16.57 -9.28
CA TYR A 160 -4.31 -16.55 -7.83
C TYR A 160 -5.08 -17.65 -7.07
N LYS A 161 -4.36 -18.36 -6.21
CA LYS A 161 -4.90 -19.45 -5.39
C LYS A 161 -4.28 -19.41 -4.01
N TRP A 162 -5.02 -18.84 -3.07
CA TRP A 162 -4.63 -18.87 -1.67
C TRP A 162 -4.64 -20.29 -1.10
N VAL A 163 -3.58 -20.61 -0.35
CA VAL A 163 -3.51 -21.82 0.47
C VAL A 163 -3.43 -21.39 1.92
N GLY A 164 -4.53 -21.55 2.66
CA GLY A 164 -4.56 -21.10 4.05
C GLY A 164 -3.66 -21.89 4.98
N PRO A 165 -3.43 -21.39 6.22
CA PRO A 165 -2.64 -22.08 7.25
C PRO A 165 -3.11 -23.52 7.52
N SER A 166 -4.41 -23.80 7.29
CA SER A 166 -4.97 -25.16 7.39
C SER A 166 -4.67 -26.07 6.19
N GLY A 167 -3.81 -25.65 5.25
CA GLY A 167 -3.51 -26.33 3.99
C GLY A 167 -4.68 -26.40 3.00
N ARG A 168 -5.78 -25.68 3.26
CA ARG A 168 -6.96 -25.68 2.36
C ARG A 168 -6.77 -24.64 1.28
N LYS A 169 -6.87 -25.08 0.03
CA LYS A 169 -6.85 -24.17 -1.13
C LYS A 169 -8.20 -23.47 -1.25
N LYS A 170 -8.23 -22.15 -1.18
CA LYS A 170 -9.34 -21.33 -1.69
C LYS A 170 -8.87 -20.64 -2.97
N ALA A 171 -9.50 -20.97 -4.09
CA ALA A 171 -9.28 -20.23 -5.32
C ALA A 171 -10.19 -18.99 -5.31
N PHE A 172 -9.60 -17.81 -5.31
CA PHE A 172 -10.32 -16.59 -5.68
C PHE A 172 -10.31 -16.51 -7.20
N ARG A 173 -11.46 -16.79 -7.82
CA ARG A 173 -11.62 -16.65 -9.27
C ARG A 173 -12.21 -15.28 -9.56
N PHE A 174 -11.36 -14.36 -10.00
CA PHE A 174 -11.79 -13.15 -10.71
C PHE A 174 -12.37 -13.60 -12.07
N GLY A 175 -13.67 -13.86 -12.09
CA GLY A 175 -14.44 -14.44 -13.21
C GLY A 175 -15.88 -13.93 -13.15
N PRO A 176 -16.88 -14.53 -13.84
CA PRO A 176 -18.26 -13.99 -13.90
C PRO A 176 -18.99 -13.86 -12.54
N ALA A 177 -18.36 -14.24 -11.43
CA ALA A 177 -18.83 -14.06 -10.06
C ALA A 177 -18.24 -12.82 -9.35
N SER A 178 -17.11 -12.27 -9.79
CA SER A 178 -16.64 -10.95 -9.37
C SER A 178 -17.38 -9.90 -10.18
N ASP A 179 -17.74 -8.78 -9.55
CA ASP A 179 -18.39 -7.70 -10.25
C ASP A 179 -17.44 -7.15 -11.33
N PRO A 180 -17.81 -7.15 -12.63
CA PRO A 180 -16.94 -6.64 -13.69
C PRO A 180 -16.63 -5.15 -13.52
N ASP A 181 -17.43 -4.44 -12.73
CA ASP A 181 -17.25 -3.01 -12.49
C ASP A 181 -16.28 -2.74 -11.32
N SER A 182 -16.01 -3.71 -10.45
CA SER A 182 -15.04 -3.56 -9.35
C SER A 182 -13.64 -3.23 -9.86
N LYS A 183 -13.00 -2.28 -9.20
CA LYS A 183 -11.60 -1.90 -9.46
C LYS A 183 -10.78 -2.13 -8.20
N ALA A 184 -9.66 -2.82 -8.31
CA ALA A 184 -8.65 -2.82 -7.26
C ALA A 184 -7.35 -2.22 -7.79
N VAL A 185 -6.79 -1.27 -7.05
CA VAL A 185 -5.56 -0.56 -7.40
C VAL A 185 -4.59 -0.60 -6.23
N SER A 186 -3.34 -0.95 -6.48
CA SER A 186 -2.26 -0.91 -5.50
C SER A 186 -1.31 0.24 -5.83
N TRP A 187 -1.00 1.07 -4.84
CA TRP A 187 0.09 2.03 -4.89
C TRP A 187 1.19 1.61 -3.93
N ALA A 188 2.42 1.53 -4.42
CA ALA A 188 3.57 1.09 -3.66
C ALA A 188 4.65 2.16 -3.68
N ALA A 189 5.32 2.38 -2.54
CA ALA A 189 6.39 3.36 -2.39
C ALA A 189 7.66 3.00 -3.15
N CYS A 190 7.89 1.70 -3.37
CA CYS A 190 8.97 1.19 -4.19
C CYS A 190 8.59 -0.13 -4.89
N GLN A 191 9.43 -0.56 -5.82
CA GLN A 191 9.34 -1.89 -6.44
C GLN A 191 9.79 -2.99 -5.45
N ASP A 192 9.62 -4.26 -5.82
CA ASP A 192 9.93 -5.42 -4.98
C ASP A 192 11.40 -5.52 -4.59
N PRO A 193 12.40 -5.35 -5.50
CA PRO A 193 13.82 -5.42 -5.10
C PRO A 193 14.34 -4.14 -4.43
N GLN A 194 13.45 -3.21 -4.09
CA GLN A 194 13.76 -1.83 -3.74
C GLN A 194 13.39 -1.50 -2.28
N VAL A 195 13.91 -0.37 -1.79
CA VAL A 195 13.74 0.08 -0.40
C VAL A 195 13.25 1.51 -0.35
N THR A 196 12.45 1.84 0.65
CA THR A 196 11.90 3.20 0.79
C THR A 196 12.83 4.11 1.58
N LEU A 197 12.64 5.42 1.41
CA LEU A 197 13.33 6.44 2.18
C LEU A 197 12.31 7.26 2.97
N GLY A 198 12.65 7.56 4.23
CA GLY A 198 11.82 8.37 5.12
C GLY A 198 12.66 9.38 5.89
N GLY A 199 12.09 10.56 6.11
CA GLY A 199 12.63 11.57 7.01
C GLY A 199 12.09 11.37 8.43
N PRO A 200 12.58 12.16 9.41
CA PRO A 200 12.04 12.15 10.77
C PRO A 200 10.57 12.59 10.84
N ASP A 201 10.07 13.25 9.79
CA ASP A 201 8.74 13.84 9.78
C ASP A 201 7.72 13.09 8.93
N SER A 202 8.15 12.33 7.92
CA SER A 202 7.28 11.60 6.99
C SER A 202 8.08 10.64 6.10
N GLY A 203 7.46 9.55 5.67
CA GLY A 203 7.89 8.79 4.50
C GLY A 203 7.90 9.67 3.24
N LEU A 204 8.95 9.55 2.42
CA LEU A 204 9.09 10.38 1.22
C LEU A 204 7.93 10.13 0.24
N PHE A 205 7.49 8.88 0.13
CA PHE A 205 6.37 8.48 -0.69
C PHE A 205 5.04 9.04 -0.18
N THR A 206 4.65 8.77 1.08
CA THR A 206 3.38 9.29 1.62
C THR A 206 3.30 10.81 1.55
N LYS A 207 4.41 11.52 1.78
CA LYS A 207 4.46 12.98 1.61
C LYS A 207 4.15 13.41 0.18
N ALA A 208 4.84 12.84 -0.79
CA ALA A 208 4.64 13.17 -2.19
C ALA A 208 3.24 12.78 -2.67
N LEU A 209 2.79 11.56 -2.37
CA LEU A 209 1.49 11.03 -2.73
C LEU A 209 0.35 11.92 -2.21
N ALA A 210 0.36 12.23 -0.91
CA ALA A 210 -0.68 13.05 -0.31
C ALA A 210 -0.70 14.47 -0.88
N SER A 211 0.47 15.08 -1.13
CA SER A 211 0.55 16.42 -1.75
C SER A 211 -0.04 16.41 -3.16
N VAL A 212 0.34 15.43 -3.98
CA VAL A 212 -0.14 15.33 -5.36
C VAL A 212 -1.64 15.04 -5.39
N PHE A 213 -2.13 14.11 -4.57
CA PHE A 213 -3.57 13.82 -4.48
C PHE A 213 -4.38 15.04 -4.04
N GLN A 214 -3.83 15.89 -3.17
CA GLN A 214 -4.46 17.13 -2.74
C GLN A 214 -4.52 18.19 -3.87
N GLU A 215 -3.50 18.22 -4.73
CA GLU A 215 -3.31 19.24 -5.78
C GLU A 215 -3.92 18.84 -7.13
N MET A 216 -4.08 17.54 -7.40
CA MET A 216 -4.50 17.03 -8.71
C MET A 216 -5.94 17.41 -9.06
N ASP A 217 -6.17 17.65 -10.36
CA ASP A 217 -7.52 17.72 -10.92
C ASP A 217 -8.22 16.36 -10.80
N SER A 218 -9.54 16.37 -10.59
CA SER A 218 -10.38 15.16 -10.55
C SER A 218 -10.22 14.25 -11.77
N SER A 219 -9.87 14.78 -12.95
CA SER A 219 -9.66 14.00 -14.16
C SER A 219 -8.24 13.42 -14.31
N ALA A 220 -7.35 13.66 -13.34
CA ALA A 220 -5.97 13.19 -13.41
C ALA A 220 -5.93 11.65 -13.33
N THR A 221 -5.29 11.03 -14.32
CA THR A 221 -5.16 9.57 -14.38
C THR A 221 -4.05 9.08 -13.45
N HIS A 222 -4.09 7.79 -13.09
CA HIS A 222 -3.04 7.18 -12.28
C HIS A 222 -1.63 7.39 -12.86
N GLY A 223 -1.46 7.34 -14.18
CA GLY A 223 -0.19 7.59 -14.84
C GLY A 223 0.32 9.03 -14.65
N VAL A 224 -0.56 10.03 -14.84
CA VAL A 224 -0.19 11.44 -14.62
C VAL A 224 0.18 11.67 -13.16
N VAL A 225 -0.58 11.09 -12.24
CA VAL A 225 -0.35 11.24 -10.81
C VAL A 225 0.93 10.52 -10.39
N LEU A 226 1.21 9.34 -10.92
CA LEU A 226 2.46 8.61 -10.64
C LEU A 226 3.69 9.41 -11.07
N ASP A 227 3.66 10.03 -12.25
CA ASP A 227 4.75 10.89 -12.72
C ASP A 227 4.94 12.10 -11.80
N GLN A 228 3.85 12.76 -11.40
CA GLN A 228 3.92 13.88 -10.45
C GLN A 228 4.43 13.48 -9.07
N VAL A 229 4.09 12.28 -8.59
CA VAL A 229 4.62 11.74 -7.32
C VAL A 229 6.13 11.54 -7.43
N ARG A 230 6.62 10.95 -8.53
CA ARG A 230 8.06 10.78 -8.78
C ARG A 230 8.80 12.11 -8.81
N ASP A 231 8.25 13.10 -9.53
CA ASP A 231 8.80 14.45 -9.58
C ASP A 231 8.87 15.09 -8.19
N ARG A 232 7.82 14.93 -7.38
CA ARG A 232 7.74 15.49 -6.03
C ARG A 232 8.73 14.81 -5.07
N MET A 233 8.86 13.48 -5.12
CA MET A 233 9.85 12.75 -4.31
C MET A 233 11.28 13.17 -4.67
N THR A 234 11.55 13.35 -5.96
CA THR A 234 12.84 13.82 -6.49
C THR A 234 13.14 15.23 -5.98
N ALA A 235 12.18 16.16 -6.07
CA ALA A 235 12.33 17.52 -5.59
C ALA A 235 12.59 17.59 -4.08
N ASP A 236 11.82 16.84 -3.28
CA ASP A 236 11.99 16.77 -1.82
C ASP A 236 13.38 16.24 -1.42
N LEU A 237 13.90 15.24 -2.16
CA LEU A 237 15.24 14.72 -1.93
C LEU A 237 16.31 15.77 -2.28
N VAL A 238 16.16 16.47 -3.41
CA VAL A 238 17.07 17.53 -3.81
C VAL A 238 17.12 18.61 -2.74
N ASP A 239 15.99 19.13 -2.28
CA ASP A 239 15.92 20.16 -1.24
C ASP A 239 16.66 19.73 0.05
N HIS A 240 16.50 18.47 0.45
CA HIS A 240 17.20 17.91 1.62
C HIS A 240 18.72 17.80 1.42
N ILE A 241 19.15 17.41 0.22
CA ILE A 241 20.57 17.37 -0.17
C ILE A 241 21.16 18.78 -0.17
N GLU A 242 20.46 19.77 -0.73
CA GLU A 242 20.90 21.15 -0.79
C GLU A 242 21.05 21.77 0.60
N ALA A 243 20.08 21.50 1.49
CA ALA A 243 20.12 21.95 2.87
C ALA A 243 21.35 21.42 3.65
N LYS A 244 21.93 20.30 3.21
CA LYS A 244 23.16 19.73 3.79
C LYS A 244 24.45 20.32 3.23
N GLY A 245 24.39 21.14 2.19
CA GLY A 245 25.56 21.78 1.59
C GLY A 245 26.53 20.80 0.90
N LEU A 246 26.04 19.66 0.40
CA LEU A 246 26.85 18.63 -0.26
C LEU A 246 27.42 19.11 -1.62
N GLY A 247 28.59 18.60 -2.01
CA GLY A 247 29.24 18.92 -3.28
C GLY A 247 28.61 18.20 -4.48
N GLU A 248 28.77 18.74 -5.70
CA GLU A 248 28.08 18.25 -6.92
C GLU A 248 28.17 16.74 -7.15
N ASN A 249 29.34 16.13 -6.94
CA ASN A 249 29.53 14.69 -7.10
C ASN A 249 28.73 13.87 -6.07
N GLU A 250 28.72 14.29 -4.79
CA GLU A 250 27.94 13.63 -3.74
C GLU A 250 26.44 13.74 -4.03
N ARG A 251 25.99 14.88 -4.56
CA ARG A 251 24.59 15.06 -5.00
C ARG A 251 24.24 14.08 -6.12
N ALA A 252 25.09 13.98 -7.15
CA ALA A 252 24.86 13.08 -8.28
C ALA A 252 24.79 11.61 -7.86
N GLU A 253 25.69 11.19 -6.95
CA GLU A 253 25.68 9.82 -6.41
C GLU A 253 24.41 9.51 -5.60
N ILE A 254 23.94 10.44 -4.77
CA ILE A 254 22.70 10.26 -4.00
C ILE A 254 21.48 10.18 -4.93
N MET A 255 21.41 11.05 -5.95
CA MET A 255 20.31 11.03 -6.92
C MET A 255 20.29 9.74 -7.72
N GLN A 256 21.44 9.29 -8.22
CA GLN A 256 21.54 8.00 -8.91
C GLN A 256 21.13 6.83 -8.01
N HIS A 257 21.49 6.88 -6.73
CA HIS A 257 21.09 5.85 -5.77
C HIS A 257 19.58 5.85 -5.55
N PHE A 258 18.97 7.02 -5.35
CA PHE A 258 17.53 7.18 -5.17
C PHE A 258 16.73 6.68 -6.38
N GLU A 259 17.11 7.12 -7.59
CA GLU A 259 16.59 6.65 -8.88
C GLU A 259 16.95 5.18 -9.17
N SER A 260 17.54 4.43 -8.25
CA SER A 260 17.70 2.98 -8.39
C SER A 260 16.97 2.21 -7.29
N LYS A 261 16.53 2.91 -6.24
CA LYS A 261 16.08 2.30 -4.99
C LYS A 261 14.66 2.66 -4.57
N CYS A 262 14.09 3.78 -4.98
CA CYS A 262 12.79 4.21 -4.46
C CYS A 262 11.91 4.72 -5.60
N HIS A 263 11.44 3.79 -6.43
CA HIS A 263 10.51 4.09 -7.51
C HIS A 263 9.09 3.68 -7.15
N PRO A 264 8.19 4.63 -6.91
CA PRO A 264 6.81 4.29 -6.70
C PRO A 264 6.23 3.60 -7.94
N GLN A 265 5.28 2.71 -7.70
CA GLN A 265 4.58 1.98 -8.75
C GLN A 265 3.08 1.84 -8.45
N VAL A 266 2.34 1.53 -9.52
CA VAL A 266 0.89 1.30 -9.47
C VAL A 266 0.60 -0.02 -10.18
N GLN A 267 -0.20 -0.87 -9.54
CA GLN A 267 -0.74 -2.09 -10.15
C GLN A 267 -2.27 -2.04 -10.16
N PHE A 268 -2.87 -2.64 -11.18
CA PHE A 268 -4.30 -2.84 -11.27
C PHE A 268 -4.62 -4.33 -11.20
N LEU A 269 -5.80 -4.65 -10.69
CA LEU A 269 -6.32 -6.00 -10.73
C LEU A 269 -6.27 -6.56 -12.17
N LEU A 270 -5.69 -7.76 -12.33
CA LEU A 270 -5.47 -8.45 -13.61
C LEU A 270 -4.46 -7.76 -14.55
N ASP A 271 -3.63 -6.86 -14.03
CA ASP A 271 -2.57 -6.16 -14.78
C ASP A 271 -3.08 -5.39 -16.02
N ASP A 272 -4.27 -4.77 -15.92
CA ASP A 272 -4.80 -3.94 -17.00
C ASP A 272 -4.08 -2.59 -17.08
N ALA A 273 -2.94 -2.60 -17.77
CA ALA A 273 -2.09 -1.42 -17.96
C ALA A 273 -2.79 -0.26 -18.68
N SER A 274 -3.92 -0.49 -19.36
CA SER A 274 -4.68 0.59 -20.01
C SER A 274 -5.31 1.55 -18.99
N LEU A 275 -5.57 1.09 -17.76
CA LEU A 275 -6.13 1.89 -16.69
C LEU A 275 -5.19 3.00 -16.22
N MET A 276 -3.87 2.88 -16.44
CA MET A 276 -2.90 3.95 -16.17
C MET A 276 -3.26 5.27 -16.87
N SER A 277 -3.80 5.20 -18.09
CA SER A 277 -4.09 6.38 -18.92
C SER A 277 -5.57 6.68 -19.07
N THR A 278 -6.44 5.85 -18.48
CA THR A 278 -7.90 5.94 -18.68
C THR A 278 -8.71 6.04 -17.40
N LEU A 279 -8.23 5.48 -16.29
CA LEU A 279 -8.88 5.58 -15.00
C LEU A 279 -8.32 6.79 -14.25
N SER A 280 -9.20 7.71 -13.85
CA SER A 280 -8.81 8.81 -12.95
C SER A 280 -8.59 8.28 -11.54
N VAL A 281 -7.70 8.93 -10.79
CA VAL A 281 -7.50 8.57 -9.37
C VAL A 281 -8.79 8.83 -8.60
N GLU A 282 -9.51 9.90 -8.90
CA GLU A 282 -10.79 10.24 -8.26
C GLU A 282 -11.79 9.07 -8.31
N GLU A 283 -11.98 8.46 -9.48
CA GLU A 283 -12.88 7.32 -9.72
C GLU A 283 -12.57 6.10 -8.84
N THR A 284 -11.35 5.97 -8.32
CA THR A 284 -10.99 4.86 -7.44
C THR A 284 -11.33 5.11 -5.98
N PHE A 285 -11.30 6.37 -5.55
CA PHE A 285 -11.55 6.77 -4.16
C PHE A 285 -13.02 7.11 -3.90
N VAL A 286 -13.73 7.60 -4.91
CA VAL A 286 -15.10 8.08 -4.79
C VAL A 286 -15.88 7.77 -6.06
N ASP A 287 -17.21 7.67 -5.93
CA ASP A 287 -18.07 7.58 -7.10
C ASP A 287 -18.14 8.95 -7.78
N THR A 288 -17.83 9.00 -9.08
CA THR A 288 -17.82 10.21 -9.90
C THR A 288 -19.06 10.35 -10.79
N PHE A 289 -20.12 9.57 -10.56
CA PHE A 289 -21.31 9.56 -11.43
C PHE A 289 -22.64 9.90 -10.75
#